data_AF-A0A6P1CXY0-F1
#
_entry.id   AF-A0A6P1CXY0-F1
#
_cell.length_a   1.000
_cell.length_b   1.000
_cell.length_c   1.000
_cell.angle_alpha   90.00
_cell.angle_beta   90.00
_cell.angle_gamma   90.00
#
_symmetry.space_group_name_H-M   'P 1'
#
loop_
_entity.id
_entity.type
_entity.pdbx_description
1 polymer ?
#
loop_
_entity_poly.entity_id
_entity_poly.type
_entity_poly.pdbx_seq_one_letter_code
_entity_poly.pdbx_strand_id
1 'polypeptide(L)'
;LPSDAELARRAADGTGLTSPELANVVAHVKLSLKADLLAGELPDSASFASVLPAYFPTPLRTRFEAAIRRHPLRREIVATMVVNDLVDYGGIT
;
A
#
# COMPACT_ATOMS: atom_id res chain seq x y z
N LEU A 1 14.90 12.93 5.77
CA LEU A 1 15.07 13.22 4.32
C LEU A 1 16.10 14.34 4.19
N PRO A 2 16.77 14.52 3.04
CA PRO A 2 17.65 15.66 2.78
C PRO A 2 16.91 16.98 2.96
N SER A 3 17.64 18.08 3.18
CA SER A 3 17.04 19.41 3.17
C SER A 3 16.72 19.86 1.74
N ASP A 4 15.80 20.82 1.60
CA ASP A 4 15.43 21.40 0.30
C ASP A 4 16.64 21.96 -0.45
N ALA A 5 17.57 22.58 0.28
CA ALA A 5 18.82 23.10 -0.29
C ALA A 5 19.72 21.98 -0.86
N GLU A 6 19.79 20.83 -0.19
CA GLU A 6 20.55 19.68 -0.65
C GLU A 6 19.86 18.98 -1.84
N LEU A 7 18.53 18.91 -1.84
CA LEU A 7 17.76 18.40 -2.98
C LEU A 7 17.96 19.29 -4.22
N ALA A 8 17.92 20.61 -4.07
CA ALA A 8 18.14 21.56 -5.15
C ALA A 8 19.56 21.46 -5.73
N ARG A 9 20.57 21.31 -4.85
CA ARG A 9 21.96 21.09 -5.25
C ARG A 9 22.12 19.78 -6.03
N ARG A 10 21.59 18.68 -5.49
CA ARG A 10 21.66 17.36 -6.15
C ARG A 10 20.96 17.37 -7.51
N ALA A 11 19.80 18.03 -7.62
CA ALA A 11 19.09 18.19 -8.88
C ALA A 11 19.92 18.97 -9.91
N ALA A 12 20.62 20.05 -9.50
CA ALA A 12 21.54 20.78 -10.36
C ALA A 12 22.75 19.94 -10.80
N ASP A 13 23.24 19.06 -9.92
CA ASP A 13 24.33 18.12 -10.19
C ASP A 13 23.87 16.88 -10.98
N GLY A 14 22.59 16.79 -11.36
CA GLY A 14 22.01 15.63 -12.08
C GLY A 14 21.91 14.36 -11.24
N THR A 15 21.99 14.48 -9.92
CA THR A 15 21.91 13.38 -8.96
C THR A 15 20.56 13.37 -8.24
N GLY A 16 19.96 12.20 -8.07
CA GLY A 16 18.65 12.04 -7.42
C GLY A 16 18.74 11.67 -5.93
N LEU A 17 17.61 11.20 -5.40
CA LEU A 17 17.56 10.55 -4.09
C LEU A 17 18.36 9.25 -4.11
N THR A 18 18.99 8.93 -2.98
CA THR A 18 19.63 7.63 -2.75
C THR A 18 18.58 6.55 -2.47
N SER A 19 18.93 5.27 -2.62
CA SER A 19 18.01 4.16 -2.34
C SER A 19 17.39 4.20 -0.93
N PRO A 20 18.15 4.50 0.16
CA PRO A 20 17.55 4.63 1.49
C PRO A 20 16.58 5.82 1.63
N GLU A 21 16.88 6.93 0.97
CA GLU A 21 15.99 8.11 0.98
C GLU A 21 14.70 7.82 0.19
N LEU A 22 14.82 7.15 -0.96
CA LEU A 22 13.69 6.72 -1.76
C LEU A 22 12.79 5.74 -0.99
N ALA A 23 13.37 4.75 -0.30
CA ALA A 23 12.64 3.80 0.52
C ALA A 23 11.83 4.49 1.64
N ASN A 24 12.39 5.56 2.22
CA ASN A 24 11.70 6.35 3.23
C ASN A 24 10.50 7.11 2.64
N VAL A 25 10.66 7.74 1.47
CA VAL A 25 9.55 8.39 0.75
C VAL A 25 8.45 7.37 0.40
N VAL A 26 8.81 6.21 -0.14
CA VAL A 26 7.88 5.11 -0.45
C VAL A 26 7.09 4.69 0.80
N ALA A 27 7.75 4.54 1.95
CA ALA A 27 7.09 4.16 3.19
C ALA A 27 6.04 5.20 3.63
N HIS A 28 6.37 6.50 3.53
CA HIS A 28 5.42 7.56 3.83
C HIS A 28 4.23 7.57 2.86
N VAL A 29 4.47 7.40 1.57
CA VAL A 29 3.40 7.30 0.56
C VAL A 29 2.47 6.12 0.87
N LYS A 30 3.03 4.94 1.16
CA LYS A 30 2.23 3.75 1.55
C LYS A 30 1.39 4.02 2.79
N LEU A 31 1.94 4.70 3.81
CA LEU A 31 1.21 4.99 5.04
C LEU A 31 0.04 5.97 4.79
N SER A 32 0.28 7.05 4.04
CA SER A 32 -0.77 8.02 3.71
C SER A 32 -1.88 7.40 2.87
N LEU A 33 -1.53 6.67 1.80
CA LEU A 33 -2.52 5.99 0.96
C LEU A 33 -3.36 4.98 1.76
N LYS A 34 -2.72 4.24 2.68
CA LYS A 34 -3.45 3.32 3.56
C LYS A 34 -4.46 4.06 4.44
N ALA A 35 -4.08 5.21 5.01
CA ALA A 35 -4.98 6.03 5.81
C ALA A 35 -6.18 6.53 4.99
N ASP A 36 -5.93 7.02 3.77
CA ASP A 36 -6.97 7.51 2.86
C ASP A 36 -7.93 6.39 2.45
N LEU A 37 -7.42 5.20 2.13
CA LEU A 37 -8.25 4.05 1.81
C LEU A 37 -9.11 3.60 2.99
N LEU A 38 -8.56 3.62 4.21
CA LEU A 38 -9.29 3.24 5.42
C LEU A 38 -10.35 4.28 5.82
N ALA A 39 -10.18 5.55 5.45
CA ALA A 39 -11.17 6.60 5.64
C ALA A 39 -12.31 6.52 4.60
N GLY A 40 -12.08 5.86 3.46
CA GLY A 40 -13.05 5.69 2.39
C GLY A 40 -13.83 4.36 2.41
N GLU A 41 -14.67 4.19 1.40
CA GLU A 41 -15.51 2.99 1.17
C GLU A 41 -14.87 1.98 0.21
N LEU A 42 -13.73 2.33 -0.39
CA LEU A 42 -13.07 1.50 -1.40
C LEU A 42 -12.73 0.08 -0.91
N PRO A 43 -12.23 -0.14 0.34
CA PRO A 43 -11.98 -1.49 0.86
C PRO A 43 -13.26 -2.36 0.95
N ASP A 44 -14.43 -1.74 0.95
CA ASP A 44 -15.72 -2.42 1.06
C ASP A 44 -16.39 -2.69 -0.29
N SER A 45 -15.86 -2.12 -1.38
CA SER A 45 -16.38 -2.31 -2.73
C SER A 45 -16.34 -3.78 -3.18
N ALA A 46 -17.39 -4.19 -3.89
CA ALA A 46 -17.50 -5.52 -4.50
C ALA A 46 -16.34 -5.83 -5.46
N SER A 47 -15.72 -4.81 -6.06
CA SER A 47 -14.55 -4.96 -6.94
C SER A 47 -13.34 -5.57 -6.22
N PHE A 48 -13.25 -5.43 -4.89
CA PHE A 48 -12.15 -5.96 -4.07
C PHE A 48 -12.53 -7.23 -3.30
N ALA A 49 -13.69 -7.83 -3.58
CA ALA A 49 -14.18 -9.01 -2.86
C ALA A 49 -13.22 -10.22 -2.96
N SER A 50 -12.44 -10.32 -4.04
CA SER A 50 -11.44 -11.38 -4.26
C SER A 50 -10.10 -11.14 -3.57
N VAL A 51 -9.82 -9.90 -3.14
CA VAL A 51 -8.53 -9.52 -2.53
C VAL A 51 -8.38 -10.13 -1.14
N LEU A 52 -9.42 -10.06 -0.30
CA LEU A 52 -9.35 -10.58 1.06
C LEU A 52 -9.07 -12.10 1.11
N PRO A 53 -9.76 -12.98 0.35
CA PRO A 53 -9.41 -14.40 0.31
C PRO A 53 -7.99 -14.66 -0.19
N ALA A 54 -7.47 -13.85 -1.11
CA ALA A 54 -6.12 -14.01 -1.66
C ALA A 54 -5.01 -13.81 -0.61
N TYR A 55 -5.28 -13.08 0.47
CA TYR A 55 -4.36 -12.95 1.60
C TYR A 55 -4.10 -14.27 2.34
N PHE A 56 -5.11 -15.14 2.45
CA PHE A 56 -5.03 -16.36 3.25
C PHE A 56 -4.46 -17.53 2.44
N PRO A 57 -3.80 -18.53 3.06
CA PRO A 57 -3.40 -19.77 2.38
C PRO A 57 -4.60 -20.56 1.82
N THR A 58 -4.38 -21.27 0.70
CA THR A 58 -5.42 -22.05 -0.01
C THR A 58 -6.26 -22.96 0.89
N PRO A 59 -5.69 -23.73 1.86
CA PRO A 59 -6.49 -24.58 2.72
C PRO A 59 -7.52 -23.81 3.57
N LEU A 60 -7.19 -22.59 4.00
CA LEU A 60 -8.10 -21.74 4.77
C LEU A 60 -9.21 -21.16 3.90
N ARG A 61 -8.89 -20.82 2.64
CA ARG A 61 -9.89 -20.31 1.67
C ARG A 61 -11.04 -21.29 1.50
N THR A 62 -10.72 -22.58 1.31
CA THR A 62 -11.72 -23.63 1.09
C THR A 62 -12.51 -23.96 2.36
N ARG A 63 -11.84 -24.04 3.51
CA ARG A 63 -12.46 -24.50 4.75
C ARG A 63 -13.22 -23.41 5.52
N PHE A 64 -12.82 -22.15 5.36
CA PHE A 64 -13.29 -21.03 6.19
C PHE A 64 -13.75 -19.81 5.39
N GLU A 65 -14.20 -20.00 4.16
CA GLU A 65 -14.64 -18.93 3.25
C GLU A 65 -15.62 -17.92 3.92
N ALA A 66 -16.62 -18.42 4.63
CA ALA A 66 -17.61 -17.57 5.32
C ALA A 66 -17.01 -16.77 6.48
N ALA A 67 -16.03 -17.34 7.21
CA ALA A 67 -15.34 -16.65 8.29
C ALA A 67 -14.36 -15.60 7.75
N ILE A 68 -13.66 -15.91 6.66
CA ILE A 68 -12.78 -14.97 5.96
C ILE A 68 -13.57 -13.74 5.51
N ARG A 69 -14.76 -13.91 4.91
CA ARG A 69 -15.62 -12.77 4.53
C ARG A 69 -16.01 -11.85 5.69
N ARG A 70 -16.09 -12.39 6.90
CA ARG A 70 -16.48 -11.66 8.13
C ARG A 70 -15.26 -11.29 8.99
N HIS A 71 -14.05 -11.37 8.43
CA HIS A 71 -12.84 -11.13 9.20
C HIS A 71 -12.84 -9.72 9.79
N PRO A 72 -12.56 -9.55 11.10
CA PRO A 72 -12.65 -8.25 11.77
C PRO A 72 -11.68 -7.22 11.17
N LEU A 73 -10.53 -7.67 10.66
CA LEU A 73 -9.52 -6.83 10.00
C LEU A 73 -9.66 -6.78 8.47
N ARG A 74 -10.84 -7.06 7.92
CA ARG A 74 -11.03 -7.13 6.46
C ARG A 74 -10.57 -5.86 5.77
N ARG A 75 -10.97 -4.70 6.30
CA ARG A 75 -10.67 -3.38 5.72
C ARG A 75 -9.16 -3.12 5.72
N GLU A 76 -8.50 -3.43 6.82
CA GLU A 76 -7.06 -3.23 7.02
C GLU A 76 -6.23 -4.14 6.11
N ILE A 77 -6.63 -5.40 5.95
CA ILE A 77 -5.96 -6.34 5.05
C ILE A 77 -6.11 -5.89 3.60
N VAL A 78 -7.34 -5.59 3.16
CA VAL A 78 -7.61 -5.13 1.79
C VAL A 78 -6.85 -3.84 1.49
N ALA A 79 -6.93 -2.84 2.37
CA ALA A 79 -6.21 -1.57 2.18
C ALA A 79 -4.69 -1.80 2.08
N THR A 80 -4.12 -2.68 2.91
CA THR A 80 -2.68 -2.99 2.86
C THR A 80 -2.28 -3.66 1.55
N MET A 81 -3.09 -4.60 1.04
CA MET A 81 -2.82 -5.26 -0.25
C MET A 81 -2.93 -4.28 -1.41
N VAL A 82 -4.01 -3.48 -1.47
CA VAL A 82 -4.23 -2.50 -2.53
C VAL A 82 -3.13 -1.44 -2.57
N VAL A 83 -2.66 -0.96 -1.41
CA VAL A 83 -1.54 0.00 -1.35
C VAL A 83 -0.25 -0.61 -1.87
N ASN A 84 0.03 -1.87 -1.53
CA ASN A 84 1.22 -2.54 -2.04
C ASN A 84 1.15 -2.68 -3.56
N ASP A 85 0.03 -3.19 -4.09
CA ASP A 85 -0.15 -3.33 -5.54
C ASP A 85 -0.05 -1.96 -6.25
N LEU A 86 -0.70 -0.93 -5.71
CA LEU A 86 -0.68 0.41 -6.31
C LEU A 86 0.74 0.98 -6.38
N VAL A 87 1.54 0.85 -5.32
CA VAL A 87 2.92 1.36 -5.32
C VAL A 87 3.83 0.53 -6.21
N ASP A 88 3.63 -0.79 -6.27
CA ASP A 88 4.43 -1.68 -7.10
C ASP A 88 4.21 -1.41 -8.61
N TYR A 89 3.00 -1.01 -9.02
CA TYR A 89 2.68 -0.66 -10.40
C TYR A 89 2.81 0.84 -10.74
N GLY A 90 2.38 1.72 -9.84
CA GLY A 90 2.29 3.16 -10.05
C GLY A 90 3.53 3.95 -9.65
N GLY A 91 4.45 3.34 -8.90
CA GLY A 91 5.61 4.03 -8.35
C GLY A 91 5.24 5.04 -7.25
N ILE A 92 6.20 5.90 -6.91
CA ILE A 92 5.99 7.09 -6.08
C ILE A 92 5.84 8.29 -7.01
N THR A 93 4.60 8.62 -7.38
CA THR A 93 4.31 9.79 -8.25
C THR A 93 4.78 11.09 -7.63
#